data_AF-A0A1F8T878-F1
#
_entry.id   AF-A0A1F8T878-F1
#
_cell.length_a   1.000
_cell.length_b   1.000
_cell.length_c   1.000
_cell.angle_alpha   90.00
_cell.angle_beta   90.00
_cell.angle_gamma   90.00
#
_symmetry.space_group_name_H-M   'P 1'
#
loop_
_entity.id
_entity.type
_entity.pdbx_description
1 polymer ?
#
loop_
_entity_poly.entity_id
_entity_poly.type
_entity_poly.pdbx_seq_one_letter_code
_entity_poly.pdbx_strand_id
1 'polypeptide(L)'
;MLIMVMLAVVFAAALSVRFSDAVALLTGGTEAPAQEPTPSPSPTAPPPEVTFDHETCCEQAARFLDVKWTSDQPVTAASVRVEPAPPFECAATVAPSGRGGTLGCAGFLPGAVDHVATLTVTTAAGRYPAAHRFRTMGDRLDGVKWFTEFEDPTGTPLACAAASCRIVQLYTAGEDKMTATEILALGQQFNKSTDPGLDPVAIATVLDRLEAGNDYHYYRFDTRQDATAAAVYWLFRSGKPVIAITLAGQHAPLVIGFDGAYGTYYDDPSNKIDGVIVMDPQRGDLRPETNRRPDKYRTAEFQTGRLLALEEWYGDEWWLRFAYSREIRVAGRLVNIERNDDAYPLPHWVGKFVLLVDDGDTEWPPESEGRVRFR
;
A
#
# COMPACT_ATOMS: atom_id res chain seq x y z
N MET A 1 16.78 0.94 -23.16
CA MET A 1 17.63 2.10 -22.82
C MET A 1 17.46 3.30 -23.77
N LEU A 2 17.33 3.10 -25.10
CA LEU A 2 17.16 4.21 -26.06
C LEU A 2 15.82 5.00 -25.91
N ILE A 3 14.76 4.35 -25.42
CA ILE A 3 13.42 4.96 -25.30
C ILE A 3 13.30 5.89 -24.08
N MET A 4 14.00 5.61 -22.97
CA MET A 4 14.01 6.50 -21.79
C MET A 4 14.82 7.78 -22.01
N VAL A 5 15.88 7.73 -22.83
CA VAL A 5 16.67 8.92 -23.18
C VAL A 5 15.86 9.87 -24.07
N MET A 6 15.00 9.35 -24.95
CA MET A 6 14.11 10.17 -25.79
C MET A 6 13.06 10.92 -24.97
N LEU A 7 12.47 10.31 -23.93
CA LEU A 7 11.48 10.98 -23.07
C LEU A 7 12.10 12.09 -22.21
N ALA A 8 13.32 11.90 -21.69
CA ALA A 8 14.03 12.93 -20.95
C ALA A 8 14.46 14.12 -21.83
N VAL A 9 14.85 13.86 -23.09
CA VAL A 9 15.23 14.92 -24.05
C VAL A 9 14.02 15.71 -24.53
N VAL A 10 12.83 15.10 -24.68
CA VAL A 10 11.59 15.82 -25.02
C VAL A 10 11.12 16.70 -23.85
N PHE A 11 11.29 16.25 -22.60
CA PHE A 11 11.00 17.05 -21.41
C PHE A 11 11.94 18.27 -21.26
N ALA A 12 13.24 18.10 -21.54
CA ALA A 12 14.22 19.18 -21.46
C ALA A 12 14.12 20.19 -22.63
N ALA A 13 13.82 19.72 -23.85
CA ALA A 13 13.67 20.60 -25.01
C ALA A 13 12.44 21.52 -24.89
N ALA A 14 11.33 21.02 -24.34
CA ALA A 14 10.12 21.82 -24.08
C ALA A 14 10.32 22.93 -23.04
N LEU A 15 11.28 22.76 -22.12
CA LEU A 15 11.69 23.78 -21.13
C LEU A 15 12.63 24.84 -21.73
N SER A 16 13.54 24.46 -22.64
CA SER A 16 14.49 25.41 -23.26
C SER A 16 13.86 26.39 -24.26
N VAL A 17 12.80 25.99 -24.97
CA VAL A 17 12.09 26.87 -25.92
C VAL A 17 11.21 27.89 -25.18
N ARG A 18 10.72 27.58 -23.96
CA ARG A 18 9.91 28.52 -23.17
C ARG A 18 10.71 29.60 -22.43
N PHE A 19 12.00 29.43 -22.24
CA PHE A 19 12.85 30.39 -21.52
C PHE A 19 13.71 31.30 -22.43
N SER A 20 13.73 31.05 -23.74
CA SER A 20 14.54 31.84 -24.69
C SER A 20 13.79 33.03 -25.29
N ASP A 21 12.46 33.04 -25.25
CA ASP A 21 11.64 34.12 -25.82
C ASP A 21 11.32 35.24 -24.81
N ALA A 22 11.76 35.13 -23.56
CA ALA A 22 11.45 36.10 -22.49
C ALA A 22 12.57 37.13 -22.20
N VAL A 23 13.71 37.11 -22.92
CA VAL A 23 14.86 37.98 -22.61
C VAL A 23 15.23 38.95 -23.75
N ALA A 24 14.56 38.90 -24.89
CA ALA A 24 14.90 39.75 -26.05
C ALA A 24 13.75 40.66 -26.47
N LEU A 25 13.34 41.62 -25.64
CA LEU A 25 12.75 42.91 -26.04
C LEU A 25 12.41 43.71 -24.79
N LEU A 26 13.08 44.84 -24.57
CA LEU A 26 12.50 46.15 -24.19
C LEU A 26 13.60 47.14 -23.80
N THR A 27 14.19 47.75 -24.84
CA THR A 27 14.69 49.12 -24.79
C THR A 27 13.54 50.06 -25.15
N GLY A 28 13.23 51.02 -24.26
CA GLY A 28 12.66 52.35 -24.54
C GLY A 28 11.30 52.47 -25.25
N GLY A 29 10.30 53.00 -24.54
CA GLY A 29 9.07 53.52 -25.16
C GLY A 29 8.10 54.13 -24.14
N THR A 30 7.91 55.44 -24.26
CA THR A 30 6.96 56.37 -23.59
C THR A 30 5.67 55.79 -22.99
N GLU A 31 5.36 56.23 -21.75
CA GLU A 31 4.10 55.99 -21.02
C GLU A 31 2.87 56.42 -21.81
N ALA A 32 1.96 55.47 -22.03
CA ALA A 32 0.57 55.72 -22.39
C ALA A 32 -0.32 55.50 -21.14
N PRO A 33 -1.45 56.22 -20.99
CA PRO A 33 -2.25 56.15 -19.76
C PRO A 33 -2.88 54.77 -19.56
N ALA A 34 -2.89 54.32 -18.30
CA ALA A 34 -3.37 53.02 -17.88
C ALA A 34 -4.83 52.78 -18.26
N GLN A 35 -5.07 51.68 -18.98
CA GLN A 35 -6.39 51.19 -19.35
C GLN A 35 -6.96 50.39 -18.17
N GLU A 36 -8.16 50.73 -17.70
CA GLU A 36 -8.85 50.00 -16.63
C GLU A 36 -9.03 48.52 -16.98
N PRO A 37 -8.90 47.60 -16.01
CA PRO A 37 -9.05 46.17 -16.25
C PRO A 37 -10.46 45.88 -16.73
N THR A 38 -10.58 45.47 -18.00
CA THR A 38 -11.85 45.01 -18.56
C THR A 38 -12.22 43.69 -17.86
N PRO A 39 -13.44 43.55 -17.31
CA PRO A 39 -13.85 42.30 -16.69
C PRO A 39 -13.79 41.17 -17.73
N SER A 40 -13.08 40.09 -17.40
CA SER A 40 -13.08 38.89 -18.24
C SER A 40 -14.51 38.35 -18.35
N PRO A 41 -14.97 37.96 -19.56
CA PRO A 41 -16.31 37.44 -19.73
C PRO A 41 -16.50 36.17 -18.89
N SER A 42 -17.59 36.10 -18.14
CA SER A 42 -18.00 34.88 -17.45
C SER A 42 -18.17 33.75 -18.47
N PRO A 43 -17.59 32.55 -18.25
CA PRO A 43 -17.74 31.44 -19.17
C PRO A 43 -19.23 31.11 -19.34
N THR A 44 -19.70 31.09 -20.58
CA THR A 44 -21.10 30.84 -20.95
C THR A 44 -21.46 29.35 -20.89
N ALA A 45 -20.45 28.47 -20.86
CA ALA A 45 -20.61 27.04 -20.69
C ALA A 45 -20.53 26.67 -19.20
N PRO A 46 -21.37 25.73 -18.71
CA PRO A 46 -21.24 25.22 -17.35
C PRO A 46 -19.85 24.62 -17.13
N PRO A 47 -19.31 24.68 -15.89
CA PRO A 47 -18.04 24.03 -15.58
C PRO A 47 -18.14 22.52 -15.85
N PRO A 48 -17.04 21.87 -16.28
CA PRO A 48 -17.02 20.42 -16.42
C PRO A 48 -17.32 19.77 -15.07
N GLU A 49 -18.13 18.72 -15.10
CA GLU A 49 -18.30 17.82 -13.98
C GLU A 49 -17.05 16.93 -13.91
N VAL A 50 -16.40 16.95 -12.75
CA VAL A 50 -15.19 16.15 -12.47
C VAL A 50 -15.49 15.23 -11.30
N THR A 51 -15.24 13.94 -11.49
CA THR A 51 -15.34 12.94 -10.44
C THR A 51 -13.96 12.41 -10.09
N PHE A 52 -13.75 12.11 -8.81
CA PHE A 52 -12.53 11.50 -8.29
C PHE A 52 -12.83 10.07 -7.87
N ASP A 53 -11.93 9.18 -8.26
CA ASP A 53 -11.86 7.80 -7.82
C ASP A 53 -10.55 7.66 -7.03
N HIS A 54 -10.70 7.81 -5.72
CA HIS A 54 -9.62 7.66 -4.75
C HIS A 54 -9.98 6.49 -3.87
N GLU A 55 -9.18 5.43 -3.95
CA GLU A 55 -9.33 4.31 -3.05
C GLU A 55 -8.97 4.76 -1.63
N THR A 56 -9.99 4.88 -0.78
CA THR A 56 -9.81 5.10 0.65
C THR A 56 -10.23 3.82 1.35
N CYS A 57 -9.27 3.06 1.88
CA CYS A 57 -9.61 1.96 2.75
C CYS A 57 -10.02 2.52 4.11
N CYS A 58 -11.31 2.36 4.46
CA CYS A 58 -11.75 2.41 5.85
C CYS A 58 -11.58 3.79 6.53
N GLU A 59 -12.26 4.80 6.00
CA GLU A 59 -12.29 6.20 6.52
C GLU A 59 -10.97 6.99 6.42
N GLN A 60 -9.88 6.36 5.95
CA GLN A 60 -8.56 6.99 5.75
C GLN A 60 -7.98 6.68 4.37
N ALA A 61 -7.10 7.54 3.90
CA ALA A 61 -6.33 7.35 2.68
C ALA A 61 -4.90 6.91 3.01
N ALA A 62 -4.28 6.17 2.09
CA ALA A 62 -2.84 5.98 2.11
C ALA A 62 -2.10 7.33 2.16
N ARG A 63 -0.86 7.33 2.65
CA ARG A 63 0.01 8.52 2.58
C ARG A 63 0.51 8.75 1.16
N PHE A 64 0.48 7.72 0.32
CA PHE A 64 0.76 7.86 -1.11
C PHE A 64 -0.51 8.31 -1.85
N LEU A 65 -0.44 9.49 -2.48
CA LEU A 65 -1.55 10.01 -3.25
C LEU A 65 -1.50 9.47 -4.68
N ASP A 66 -2.47 8.64 -5.04
CA ASP A 66 -2.76 8.23 -6.41
C ASP A 66 -4.27 8.18 -6.62
N VAL A 67 -4.79 9.13 -7.38
CA VAL A 67 -6.23 9.34 -7.57
C VAL A 67 -6.54 9.39 -9.05
N LYS A 68 -7.46 8.53 -9.49
CA LYS A 68 -8.02 8.62 -10.84
C LYS A 68 -9.10 9.70 -10.85
N TRP A 69 -9.24 10.38 -11.98
CA TRP A 69 -10.31 11.36 -12.16
C TRP A 69 -10.90 11.27 -13.55
N THR A 70 -12.18 11.63 -13.69
CA THR A 70 -12.87 11.67 -14.99
C THR A 70 -13.58 13.00 -15.20
N SER A 71 -13.87 13.33 -16.46
CA SER A 71 -14.62 14.53 -16.83
C SER A 71 -15.63 14.27 -17.94
N ASP A 72 -16.80 14.89 -17.80
CA ASP A 72 -17.88 14.91 -18.78
C ASP A 72 -17.59 15.82 -20.00
N GLN A 73 -16.50 16.60 -19.97
CA GLN A 73 -16.03 17.45 -21.07
C GLN A 73 -14.60 17.08 -21.52
N PRO A 74 -14.19 17.39 -22.76
CA PRO A 74 -12.81 17.24 -23.19
C PRO A 74 -11.86 18.18 -22.42
N VAL A 75 -10.83 17.59 -21.81
CA VAL A 75 -9.76 18.26 -21.08
C VAL A 75 -8.47 18.18 -21.90
N THR A 76 -7.77 19.31 -22.00
CA THR A 76 -6.51 19.44 -22.76
C THR A 76 -5.29 19.53 -21.86
N ALA A 77 -5.46 19.97 -20.61
CA ALA A 77 -4.41 20.01 -19.61
C ALA A 77 -5.01 19.91 -18.21
N ALA A 78 -4.24 19.35 -17.28
CA ALA A 78 -4.59 19.27 -15.86
C ALA A 78 -3.38 19.66 -15.01
N SER A 79 -3.63 20.24 -13.84
CA SER A 79 -2.62 20.52 -12.81
C SER A 79 -3.23 20.32 -11.44
N VAL A 80 -2.42 20.00 -10.44
CA VAL A 80 -2.90 19.77 -9.07
C VAL A 80 -2.13 20.63 -8.08
N ARG A 81 -2.83 21.13 -7.07
CA ARG A 81 -2.25 21.69 -5.85
C ARG A 81 -2.77 20.89 -4.67
N VAL A 82 -1.88 20.48 -3.78
CA VAL A 82 -2.24 19.80 -2.52
C VAL A 82 -2.03 20.76 -1.36
N GLU A 83 -2.99 20.83 -0.45
CA GLU A 83 -2.91 21.59 0.79
C GLU A 83 -3.13 20.66 1.99
N PRO A 84 -2.33 20.75 3.08
CA PRO A 84 -1.08 21.50 3.19
C PRO A 84 -0.06 21.11 2.11
N ALA A 85 0.75 22.09 1.69
CA ALA A 85 1.71 21.88 0.60
C ALA A 85 2.79 20.87 1.02
N PRO A 86 2.97 19.76 0.28
CA PRO A 86 4.05 18.82 0.55
C PRO A 86 5.42 19.40 0.15
N PRO A 87 6.53 18.90 0.73
CA PRO A 87 7.89 19.33 0.37
C PRO A 87 8.40 18.74 -0.96
N PHE A 88 7.51 18.13 -1.75
CA PHE A 88 7.80 17.44 -3.01
C PHE A 88 6.70 17.72 -4.03
N GLU A 89 7.02 17.48 -5.29
CA GLU A 89 6.11 17.78 -6.41
C GLU A 89 4.89 16.86 -6.44
N CYS A 90 3.74 17.45 -6.78
CA CYS A 90 2.53 16.74 -7.15
C CYS A 90 2.14 17.11 -8.58
N ALA A 91 1.62 16.15 -9.33
CA ALA A 91 1.30 16.32 -10.73
C ALA A 91 -0.05 15.69 -11.06
N ALA A 92 -0.67 16.19 -12.14
CA ALA A 92 -1.84 15.58 -12.74
C ALA A 92 -1.54 15.24 -14.20
N THR A 93 -2.09 14.13 -14.66
CA THR A 93 -2.00 13.67 -16.04
C THR A 93 -3.35 13.81 -16.72
N VAL A 94 -3.35 13.84 -18.05
CA VAL A 94 -4.56 13.72 -18.88
C VAL A 94 -4.38 12.49 -19.76
N ALA A 95 -5.33 11.56 -19.67
CA ALA A 95 -5.36 10.37 -20.51
C ALA A 95 -5.51 10.75 -21.99
N PRO A 96 -5.07 9.91 -22.94
CA PRO A 96 -5.17 10.20 -24.38
C PRO A 96 -6.58 10.50 -24.88
N SER A 97 -7.62 9.98 -24.21
CA SER A 97 -9.02 10.27 -24.51
C SER A 97 -9.43 11.72 -24.21
N GLY A 98 -8.65 12.43 -23.38
CA GLY A 98 -8.98 13.76 -22.87
C GLY A 98 -10.17 13.75 -21.90
N ARG A 99 -10.58 12.60 -21.36
CA ARG A 99 -11.79 12.45 -20.52
C ARG A 99 -11.49 12.06 -19.07
N GLY A 100 -10.22 12.11 -18.69
CA GLY A 100 -9.80 11.73 -17.35
C GLY A 100 -8.28 11.71 -17.26
N GLY A 101 -7.77 11.19 -16.17
CA GLY A 101 -6.35 11.02 -15.92
C GLY A 101 -6.11 10.60 -14.48
N THR A 102 -4.90 10.87 -14.01
CA THR A 102 -4.51 10.67 -12.61
C THR A 102 -4.03 11.97 -12.00
N LEU A 103 -4.07 12.07 -10.68
CA LEU A 103 -3.31 13.05 -9.91
C LEU A 103 -2.61 12.33 -8.76
N GLY A 104 -1.42 12.79 -8.41
CA GLY A 104 -0.64 12.15 -7.36
C GLY A 104 0.58 12.97 -6.98
N CYS A 105 1.33 12.46 -6.00
CA CYS A 105 2.55 13.11 -5.53
C CYS A 105 3.75 12.17 -5.57
N ALA A 106 4.94 12.74 -5.68
CA ALA A 106 6.17 11.97 -5.84
C ALA A 106 6.56 11.16 -4.60
N GLY A 107 6.10 11.56 -3.40
CA GLY A 107 6.41 10.87 -2.15
C GLY A 107 5.23 10.84 -1.18
N PHE A 108 5.49 10.38 0.04
CA PHE A 108 4.48 10.20 1.08
C PHE A 108 4.07 11.52 1.74
N LEU A 109 2.77 11.77 1.76
CA LEU A 109 2.14 12.85 2.50
C LEU A 109 2.26 12.61 4.02
N PRO A 110 2.30 13.67 4.83
CA PRO A 110 2.26 13.53 6.28
C PRO A 110 0.94 12.88 6.74
N GLY A 111 1.01 12.06 7.79
CA GLY A 111 -0.17 11.54 8.50
C GLY A 111 -0.34 12.20 9.87
N ALA A 112 -1.50 12.18 10.55
CA ALA A 112 -2.87 11.99 10.06
C ALA A 112 -3.47 13.38 9.78
N VAL A 113 -3.39 13.82 8.52
CA VAL A 113 -3.66 15.21 8.13
C VAL A 113 -4.82 15.25 7.14
N ASP A 114 -5.72 16.22 7.32
CA ASP A 114 -6.77 16.49 6.35
C ASP A 114 -6.15 17.27 5.18
N HIS A 115 -6.27 16.70 3.99
CA HIS A 115 -5.74 17.27 2.75
C HIS A 115 -6.85 17.73 1.81
N VAL A 116 -6.53 18.75 1.02
CA VAL A 116 -7.32 19.18 -0.13
C VAL A 116 -6.46 19.12 -1.38
N ALA A 117 -6.72 18.17 -2.27
CA ALA A 117 -6.16 18.14 -3.61
C ALA A 117 -7.08 18.91 -4.56
N THR A 118 -6.62 20.06 -5.04
CA THR A 118 -7.36 20.88 -6.02
C THR A 118 -6.82 20.60 -7.41
N LEU A 119 -7.58 19.82 -8.19
CA LEU A 119 -7.33 19.58 -9.61
C LEU A 119 -7.88 20.75 -10.43
N THR A 120 -7.03 21.44 -11.17
CA THR A 120 -7.46 22.44 -12.16
C THR A 120 -7.41 21.83 -13.56
N VAL A 121 -8.58 21.59 -14.16
CA VAL A 121 -8.71 21.10 -15.54
C VAL A 121 -8.86 22.27 -16.51
N THR A 122 -8.23 22.17 -17.68
CA THR A 122 -8.31 23.16 -18.76
C THR A 122 -9.10 22.58 -19.93
N THR A 123 -10.21 23.22 -20.28
CA THR A 123 -11.05 22.91 -21.45
C THR A 123 -11.00 24.05 -22.45
N ALA A 124 -11.72 23.93 -23.58
CA ALA A 124 -11.86 25.04 -24.52
C ALA A 124 -12.57 26.27 -23.93
N ALA A 125 -13.40 26.08 -22.89
CA ALA A 125 -14.19 27.15 -22.28
C ALA A 125 -13.45 27.88 -21.14
N GLY A 126 -12.37 27.31 -20.61
CA GLY A 126 -11.61 27.92 -19.53
C GLY A 126 -10.89 26.92 -18.62
N ARG A 127 -10.56 27.38 -17.41
CA ARG A 127 -9.92 26.60 -16.36
C ARG A 127 -10.86 26.45 -15.18
N TYR A 128 -11.01 25.23 -14.69
CA TYR A 128 -12.00 24.90 -13.69
C TYR A 128 -11.37 24.08 -12.55
N PRO A 129 -11.36 24.59 -11.31
CA PRO A 129 -10.89 23.84 -10.16
C PRO A 129 -11.95 22.87 -9.66
N ALA A 130 -11.55 21.64 -9.35
CA ALA A 130 -12.32 20.62 -8.66
C ALA A 130 -11.52 20.17 -7.43
N ALA A 131 -12.16 20.15 -6.27
CA ALA A 131 -11.47 19.87 -5.02
C ALA A 131 -11.83 18.47 -4.49
N HIS A 132 -10.81 17.69 -4.16
CA HIS A 132 -10.90 16.39 -3.53
C HIS A 132 -10.39 16.48 -2.09
N ARG A 133 -11.19 16.00 -1.13
CA ARG A 133 -10.85 16.04 0.30
C ARG A 133 -10.66 14.64 0.82
N PHE A 134 -9.58 14.43 1.55
CA PHE A 134 -9.26 13.14 2.14
C PHE A 134 -8.38 13.35 3.37
N ARG A 135 -8.38 12.37 4.26
CA ARG A 135 -7.53 12.33 5.45
C ARG A 135 -6.53 11.21 5.28
N THR A 136 -5.24 11.50 5.37
CA THR A 136 -4.20 10.47 5.33
C THR A 136 -4.18 9.67 6.64
N MET A 137 -3.82 8.40 6.55
CA MET A 137 -3.63 7.53 7.70
C MET A 137 -2.53 8.04 8.64
N GLY A 138 -2.68 7.74 9.94
CA GLY A 138 -1.67 8.01 10.97
C GLY A 138 -0.48 7.05 10.88
N ASP A 139 0.31 6.95 11.95
CA ASP A 139 1.42 5.96 12.02
C ASP A 139 0.91 4.53 12.24
N ARG A 140 -0.42 4.39 12.25
CA ARG A 140 -1.17 3.16 12.43
C ARG A 140 -2.49 3.27 11.68
N LEU A 141 -2.99 2.13 11.22
CA LEU A 141 -4.32 2.00 10.67
C LEU A 141 -5.38 2.07 11.78
N ASP A 142 -6.44 2.82 11.52
CA ASP A 142 -7.65 2.86 12.34
C ASP A 142 -8.65 1.80 11.88
N GLY A 143 -9.56 1.39 12.76
CA GLY A 143 -10.70 0.54 12.39
C GLY A 143 -10.39 -0.93 12.02
N VAL A 144 -9.14 -1.38 12.10
CA VAL A 144 -8.78 -2.79 11.86
C VAL A 144 -9.39 -3.69 12.95
N LYS A 145 -10.34 -4.56 12.58
CA LYS A 145 -10.97 -5.50 13.53
C LYS A 145 -10.19 -6.80 13.59
N TRP A 146 -10.04 -7.34 14.80
CA TRP A 146 -9.30 -8.57 15.04
C TRP A 146 -10.18 -9.82 14.98
N PHE A 147 -9.57 -10.90 14.50
CA PHE A 147 -10.12 -12.24 14.55
C PHE A 147 -9.10 -13.23 15.10
N THR A 148 -9.60 -14.21 15.83
CA THR A 148 -8.81 -15.32 16.37
C THR A 148 -8.51 -16.35 15.29
N GLU A 149 -7.36 -17.03 15.40
CA GLU A 149 -7.06 -18.25 14.62
C GLU A 149 -7.82 -19.50 15.15
N PHE A 150 -8.53 -19.40 16.27
CA PHE A 150 -9.19 -20.54 16.93
C PHE A 150 -10.71 -20.45 16.89
N GLU A 151 -11.35 -20.37 15.71
CA GLU A 151 -12.83 -20.31 15.66
C GLU A 151 -13.47 -21.54 16.33
N ASP A 152 -12.91 -22.73 16.10
CA ASP A 152 -13.15 -23.91 16.94
C ASP A 152 -12.00 -24.08 17.95
N PRO A 153 -12.22 -23.80 19.25
CA PRO A 153 -11.16 -23.91 20.26
C PRO A 153 -10.74 -25.36 20.54
N THR A 154 -11.56 -26.34 20.18
CA THR A 154 -11.27 -27.78 20.33
C THR A 154 -10.69 -28.42 19.08
N GLY A 155 -10.81 -27.74 17.94
CA GLY A 155 -10.33 -28.18 16.63
C GLY A 155 -8.82 -28.04 16.44
N THR A 156 -8.37 -28.32 15.22
CA THR A 156 -7.01 -27.93 14.80
C THR A 156 -7.01 -26.40 14.65
N PRO A 157 -5.99 -25.67 15.16
CA PRO A 157 -5.90 -24.23 14.94
C PRO A 157 -6.11 -23.95 13.46
N LEU A 158 -7.02 -23.05 13.14
CA LEU A 158 -7.10 -22.52 11.78
C LEU A 158 -5.76 -21.82 11.56
N ALA A 159 -5.15 -22.02 10.39
CA ALA A 159 -3.84 -21.44 10.15
C ALA A 159 -3.91 -19.92 10.38
N CYS A 160 -3.04 -19.37 11.24
CA CYS A 160 -2.86 -17.94 11.52
C CYS A 160 -3.07 -17.03 10.29
N ALA A 161 -2.57 -17.46 9.13
CA ALA A 161 -2.71 -16.78 7.85
C ALA A 161 -4.17 -16.59 7.41
N ALA A 162 -5.04 -17.58 7.61
CA ALA A 162 -6.45 -17.50 7.25
C ALA A 162 -7.20 -16.47 8.13
N ALA A 163 -6.88 -16.40 9.42
CA ALA A 163 -7.40 -15.36 10.30
C ALA A 163 -6.90 -13.96 9.89
N SER A 164 -5.62 -13.84 9.51
CA SER A 164 -5.08 -12.59 8.96
C SER A 164 -5.72 -12.19 7.64
N CYS A 165 -6.01 -13.13 6.74
CA CYS A 165 -6.80 -12.86 5.53
C CYS A 165 -8.20 -12.36 5.86
N ARG A 166 -8.87 -12.93 6.87
CA ARG A 166 -10.19 -12.46 7.31
C ARG A 166 -10.15 -11.03 7.84
N ILE A 167 -9.12 -10.69 8.61
CA ILE A 167 -8.89 -9.32 9.10
C ILE A 167 -8.71 -8.37 7.91
N VAL A 168 -7.87 -8.72 6.94
CA VAL A 168 -7.66 -7.91 5.72
C VAL A 168 -8.94 -7.77 4.92
N GLN A 169 -9.67 -8.86 4.67
CA GLN A 169 -10.95 -8.87 3.96
C GLN A 169 -11.95 -7.91 4.62
N LEU A 170 -12.17 -8.03 5.93
CA LEU A 170 -13.12 -7.16 6.61
C LEU A 170 -12.68 -5.70 6.55
N TYR A 171 -11.36 -5.45 6.64
CA TYR A 171 -10.83 -4.11 6.49
C TYR A 171 -11.12 -3.59 5.07
N THR A 172 -10.61 -4.24 4.02
CA THR A 172 -10.68 -3.70 2.65
C THR A 172 -12.08 -3.75 2.04
N ALA A 173 -12.85 -4.81 2.28
CA ALA A 173 -14.21 -4.94 1.75
C ALA A 173 -15.29 -4.28 2.62
N GLY A 174 -14.99 -3.96 3.89
CA GLY A 174 -15.96 -3.46 4.86
C GLY A 174 -16.97 -4.50 5.35
N GLU A 175 -16.89 -5.74 4.87
CA GLU A 175 -17.77 -6.85 5.23
C GLU A 175 -17.01 -8.16 5.49
N ASP A 176 -17.57 -8.98 6.37
CA ASP A 176 -17.00 -10.25 6.80
C ASP A 176 -17.52 -11.40 5.89
N LYS A 177 -17.04 -11.44 4.64
CA LYS A 177 -17.51 -12.36 3.58
C LYS A 177 -17.28 -13.84 3.90
N MET A 178 -16.12 -14.18 4.44
CA MET A 178 -15.73 -15.55 4.80
C MET A 178 -15.10 -15.63 6.19
N THR A 179 -15.41 -16.71 6.90
CA THR A 179 -14.74 -17.11 8.15
C THR A 179 -13.32 -17.59 7.89
N ALA A 180 -12.48 -17.64 8.93
CA ALA A 180 -11.11 -18.15 8.79
C ALA A 180 -11.10 -19.63 8.37
N THR A 181 -12.11 -20.41 8.78
CA THR A 181 -12.28 -21.80 8.35
C THR A 181 -12.53 -21.91 6.85
N GLU A 182 -13.42 -21.08 6.30
CA GLU A 182 -13.74 -21.06 4.87
C GLU A 182 -12.56 -20.58 4.04
N ILE A 183 -11.86 -19.54 4.51
CA ILE A 183 -10.64 -19.00 3.89
C ILE A 183 -9.55 -20.07 3.85
N LEU A 184 -9.34 -20.83 4.93
CA LEU A 184 -8.36 -21.91 4.96
C LEU A 184 -8.71 -22.99 3.91
N ALA A 185 -9.96 -23.44 3.89
CA ALA A 185 -10.42 -24.47 2.94
C ALA A 185 -10.28 -23.99 1.49
N LEU A 186 -10.61 -22.73 1.21
CA LEU A 186 -10.44 -22.11 -0.10
C LEU A 186 -8.95 -21.98 -0.46
N GLY A 187 -8.11 -21.50 0.45
CA GLY A 187 -6.70 -21.20 0.19
C GLY A 187 -5.84 -22.44 -0.03
N GLN A 188 -6.14 -23.55 0.66
CA GLN A 188 -5.39 -24.80 0.52
C GLN A 188 -5.37 -25.34 -0.92
N GLN A 189 -6.38 -25.03 -1.74
CA GLN A 189 -6.39 -25.44 -3.15
C GLN A 189 -5.38 -24.68 -4.02
N PHE A 190 -4.82 -23.56 -3.51
CA PHE A 190 -3.87 -22.70 -4.21
C PHE A 190 -2.43 -22.83 -3.72
N ASN A 191 -2.18 -23.57 -2.64
CA ASN A 191 -0.83 -23.80 -2.13
C ASN A 191 0.08 -24.35 -3.25
N LYS A 192 1.28 -23.77 -3.37
CA LYS A 192 2.37 -24.23 -4.24
C LYS A 192 3.42 -25.04 -3.47
N SER A 193 3.18 -25.24 -2.19
CA SER A 193 3.95 -26.05 -1.26
C SER A 193 3.06 -27.14 -0.64
N THR A 194 3.65 -28.01 0.18
CA THR A 194 2.89 -28.95 1.02
C THR A 194 2.57 -28.37 2.40
N ASP A 195 2.51 -27.04 2.54
CA ASP A 195 2.13 -26.38 3.78
C ASP A 195 0.69 -26.82 4.18
N PRO A 196 0.48 -27.33 5.40
CA PRO A 196 -0.87 -27.66 5.87
C PRO A 196 -1.73 -26.41 6.16
N GLY A 197 -1.09 -25.24 6.36
CA GLY A 197 -1.73 -23.94 6.43
C GLY A 197 -1.87 -23.30 5.06
N LEU A 198 -1.60 -21.99 4.99
CA LEU A 198 -1.59 -21.23 3.74
C LEU A 198 -0.19 -20.70 3.47
N ASP A 199 0.37 -21.04 2.32
CA ASP A 199 1.62 -20.43 1.88
C ASP A 199 1.35 -19.03 1.28
N PRO A 200 2.36 -18.13 1.23
CA PRO A 200 2.25 -16.83 0.57
C PRO A 200 1.56 -16.79 -0.80
N VAL A 201 1.64 -17.85 -1.61
CA VAL A 201 0.93 -17.87 -2.90
C VAL A 201 -0.57 -17.99 -2.68
N ALA A 202 -0.97 -18.92 -1.82
CA ALA A 202 -2.37 -19.08 -1.45
C ALA A 202 -2.93 -17.85 -0.75
N ILE A 203 -2.17 -17.22 0.14
CA ILE A 203 -2.60 -15.99 0.83
C ILE A 203 -2.86 -14.87 -0.18
N ALA A 204 -1.91 -14.58 -1.08
CA ALA A 204 -2.08 -13.57 -2.13
C ALA A 204 -3.31 -13.87 -3.01
N THR A 205 -3.41 -15.10 -3.51
CA THR A 205 -4.51 -15.54 -4.38
C THR A 205 -5.87 -15.44 -3.69
N VAL A 206 -5.95 -15.77 -2.40
CA VAL A 206 -7.20 -15.67 -1.64
C VAL A 206 -7.58 -14.22 -1.43
N LEU A 207 -6.65 -13.35 -1.06
CA LEU A 207 -6.94 -11.93 -0.83
C LEU A 207 -7.49 -11.24 -2.09
N ASP A 208 -6.92 -11.51 -3.26
CA ASP A 208 -7.42 -11.05 -4.56
C ASP A 208 -8.86 -11.55 -4.83
N ARG A 209 -9.15 -12.81 -4.52
CA ARG A 209 -10.50 -13.37 -4.70
C ARG A 209 -11.54 -12.83 -3.72
N LEU A 210 -11.11 -12.44 -2.53
CA LEU A 210 -12.01 -11.95 -1.49
C LEU A 210 -12.45 -10.51 -1.76
N GLU A 211 -11.62 -9.69 -2.39
CA GLU A 211 -11.94 -8.29 -2.71
C GLU A 211 -11.19 -7.85 -3.97
N ALA A 212 -11.91 -7.36 -4.98
CA ALA A 212 -11.32 -7.01 -6.27
C ALA A 212 -10.40 -5.79 -6.22
N GLY A 213 -10.49 -4.99 -5.14
CA GLY A 213 -9.53 -3.93 -4.85
C GLY A 213 -8.27 -4.39 -4.12
N ASN A 214 -8.10 -5.69 -3.84
CA ASN A 214 -6.87 -6.21 -3.23
C ASN A 214 -5.87 -6.62 -4.30
N ASP A 215 -4.72 -5.96 -4.33
CA ASP A 215 -3.61 -6.30 -5.23
C ASP A 215 -2.44 -6.88 -4.42
N TYR A 216 -2.70 -7.93 -3.64
CA TYR A 216 -1.70 -8.49 -2.74
C TYR A 216 -0.71 -9.40 -3.47
N HIS A 217 0.57 -9.10 -3.28
CA HIS A 217 1.69 -9.91 -3.73
C HIS A 217 2.63 -10.24 -2.58
N TYR A 218 3.35 -11.37 -2.72
CA TYR A 218 4.42 -11.71 -1.78
C TYR A 218 5.76 -11.17 -2.26
N TYR A 219 6.60 -10.76 -1.32
CA TYR A 219 7.96 -10.26 -1.52
C TYR A 219 8.93 -10.98 -0.59
N ARG A 220 10.15 -11.25 -1.07
CA ARG A 220 11.22 -11.89 -0.30
C ARG A 220 12.34 -10.91 -0.02
N PHE A 221 12.85 -10.94 1.21
CA PHE A 221 13.93 -10.08 1.67
C PHE A 221 15.06 -10.92 2.23
N ASP A 222 16.30 -10.47 1.99
CA ASP A 222 17.50 -11.12 2.51
C ASP A 222 17.74 -10.78 3.99
N THR A 223 17.23 -9.64 4.44
CA THR A 223 17.39 -9.19 5.82
C THR A 223 16.05 -8.83 6.45
N ARG A 224 15.95 -9.02 7.77
CA ARG A 224 14.78 -8.61 8.56
C ARG A 224 14.61 -7.09 8.59
N GLN A 225 15.70 -6.35 8.44
CA GLN A 225 15.70 -4.89 8.38
C GLN A 225 15.00 -4.41 7.10
N ASP A 226 15.38 -4.98 5.96
CA ASP A 226 14.76 -4.63 4.67
C ASP A 226 13.27 -5.02 4.67
N ALA A 227 12.94 -6.20 5.21
CA ALA A 227 11.54 -6.60 5.40
C ALA A 227 10.80 -5.59 6.30
N THR A 228 11.37 -5.19 7.42
CA THR A 228 10.69 -4.25 8.33
C THR A 228 10.47 -2.87 7.69
N ALA A 229 11.49 -2.35 6.98
CA ALA A 229 11.35 -1.12 6.21
C ALA A 229 10.28 -1.25 5.11
N ALA A 230 10.27 -2.38 4.40
CA ALA A 230 9.27 -2.65 3.37
C ALA A 230 7.85 -2.76 3.93
N ALA A 231 7.67 -3.35 5.12
CA ALA A 231 6.37 -3.43 5.76
C ALA A 231 5.78 -2.03 6.05
N VAL A 232 6.61 -1.11 6.58
CA VAL A 232 6.18 0.28 6.83
C VAL A 232 5.95 1.04 5.53
N TYR A 233 6.83 0.87 4.53
CA TYR A 233 6.66 1.46 3.20
C TYR A 233 5.32 1.10 2.56
N TRP A 234 5.01 -0.20 2.52
CA TRP A 234 3.80 -0.68 1.87
C TRP A 234 2.55 -0.29 2.64
N LEU A 235 2.61 -0.30 3.98
CA LEU A 235 1.54 0.24 4.81
C LEU A 235 1.19 1.69 4.43
N PHE A 236 2.20 2.55 4.25
CA PHE A 236 1.99 3.94 3.84
C PHE A 236 1.50 4.09 2.42
N ARG A 237 1.96 3.19 1.55
CA ARG A 237 1.64 3.24 0.13
C ARG A 237 0.22 2.77 -0.18
N SER A 238 -0.27 1.76 0.52
CA SER A 238 -1.59 1.17 0.27
C SER A 238 -2.65 1.58 1.29
N GLY A 239 -2.26 1.99 2.50
CA GLY A 239 -3.21 2.19 3.59
C GLY A 239 -3.88 0.89 4.04
N LYS A 240 -3.25 -0.26 3.76
CA LYS A 240 -3.77 -1.61 4.03
C LYS A 240 -2.80 -2.42 4.91
N PRO A 241 -3.29 -3.37 5.73
CA PRO A 241 -2.43 -4.16 6.60
C PRO A 241 -1.38 -4.97 5.83
N VAL A 242 -0.18 -5.12 6.39
CA VAL A 242 0.87 -5.97 5.82
C VAL A 242 0.91 -7.30 6.56
N ILE A 243 0.87 -8.42 5.84
CA ILE A 243 1.04 -9.74 6.45
C ILE A 243 2.53 -10.05 6.49
N ALA A 244 3.07 -10.31 7.68
CA ALA A 244 4.42 -10.81 7.84
C ALA A 244 4.38 -12.32 7.99
N ILE A 245 5.01 -13.07 7.09
CA ILE A 245 5.14 -14.53 7.24
C ILE A 245 6.43 -14.82 7.97
N THR A 246 6.24 -15.06 9.25
CA THR A 246 7.28 -15.35 10.23
C THR A 246 7.40 -16.86 10.36
N LEU A 247 8.59 -17.36 10.73
CA LEU A 247 8.82 -18.79 10.95
C LEU A 247 8.22 -19.68 9.87
N ALA A 248 8.79 -19.77 8.68
CA ALA A 248 8.49 -20.91 7.79
C ALA A 248 6.98 -21.24 7.61
N GLY A 249 6.11 -20.27 7.32
CA GLY A 249 4.68 -20.53 7.16
C GLY A 249 3.94 -20.95 8.45
N GLN A 250 4.57 -20.83 9.63
CA GLN A 250 3.98 -21.23 10.91
C GLN A 250 3.22 -20.10 11.58
N HIS A 251 3.60 -18.85 11.36
CA HIS A 251 2.90 -17.71 11.96
C HIS A 251 2.81 -16.50 11.02
N ALA A 252 1.62 -15.90 10.96
CA ALA A 252 1.28 -14.87 9.99
C ALA A 252 0.57 -13.67 10.65
N PRO A 253 1.25 -12.89 11.49
CA PRO A 253 0.69 -11.67 12.06
C PRO A 253 0.51 -10.56 11.02
N LEU A 254 -0.21 -9.51 11.44
CA LEU A 254 -0.40 -8.29 10.67
C LEU A 254 0.40 -7.14 11.27
N VAL A 255 1.18 -6.45 10.44
CA VAL A 255 1.72 -5.12 10.73
C VAL A 255 0.66 -4.11 10.32
N ILE A 256 0.17 -3.33 11.29
CA ILE A 256 -0.87 -2.31 11.09
C ILE A 256 -0.37 -0.90 11.41
N GLY A 257 0.90 -0.75 11.78
CA GLY A 257 1.48 0.52 12.18
C GLY A 257 2.93 0.37 12.61
N PHE A 258 3.53 1.47 13.01
CA PHE A 258 4.91 1.54 13.47
C PHE A 258 5.09 2.67 14.49
N ASP A 259 6.24 2.66 15.16
CA ASP A 259 6.73 3.76 15.98
C ASP A 259 8.07 4.26 15.40
N GLY A 260 8.28 5.57 15.45
CA GLY A 260 9.46 6.24 14.89
C GLY A 260 9.12 7.35 13.88
N ALA A 261 10.04 7.60 12.95
CA ALA A 261 9.90 8.59 11.91
C ALA A 261 10.14 7.95 10.54
N TYR A 262 9.24 8.20 9.60
CA TYR A 262 9.41 7.74 8.22
C TYR A 262 9.16 8.93 7.30
N GLY A 263 10.20 9.29 6.57
CA GLY A 263 10.26 10.43 5.67
C GLY A 263 9.46 10.23 4.39
N THR A 264 9.74 11.09 3.42
CA THR A 264 8.92 11.21 2.21
C THR A 264 9.15 10.05 1.23
N TYR A 265 10.34 9.46 1.23
CA TYR A 265 10.76 8.42 0.28
C TYR A 265 11.21 7.15 1.02
N TYR A 266 11.24 6.03 0.30
CA TYR A 266 11.71 4.77 0.87
C TYR A 266 13.15 4.82 1.39
N ASP A 267 14.02 5.54 0.68
CA ASP A 267 15.46 5.63 0.94
C ASP A 267 15.88 6.90 1.68
N ASP A 268 14.91 7.65 2.24
CA ASP A 268 15.17 8.86 3.01
C ASP A 268 16.08 8.53 4.22
N PRO A 269 17.25 9.20 4.38
CA PRO A 269 18.17 8.94 5.48
C PRO A 269 17.58 9.25 6.86
N SER A 270 16.47 10.00 6.93
CA SER A 270 15.74 10.26 8.16
C SER A 270 14.81 9.10 8.60
N ASN A 271 14.61 8.10 7.73
CA ASN A 271 13.82 6.92 8.06
C ASN A 271 14.41 6.19 9.27
N LYS A 272 13.62 6.11 10.34
CA LYS A 272 13.97 5.48 11.61
C LYS A 272 12.73 4.79 12.18
N ILE A 273 12.75 3.47 12.13
CA ILE A 273 11.71 2.63 12.76
C ILE A 273 12.24 2.19 14.11
N ASP A 274 11.50 2.48 15.18
CA ASP A 274 11.84 2.11 16.57
C ASP A 274 11.02 0.90 17.04
N GLY A 275 9.87 0.66 16.41
CA GLY A 275 9.04 -0.51 16.63
C GLY A 275 7.96 -0.68 15.56
N VAL A 276 7.28 -1.82 15.60
CA VAL A 276 6.13 -2.13 14.73
C VAL A 276 4.90 -2.40 15.58
N ILE A 277 3.73 -1.99 15.11
CA ILE A 277 2.46 -2.23 15.77
C ILE A 277 1.82 -3.46 15.12
N VAL A 278 1.69 -4.52 15.91
CA VAL A 278 1.32 -5.85 15.43
C VAL A 278 -0.03 -6.28 15.98
N MET A 279 -0.91 -6.72 15.08
CA MET A 279 -2.07 -7.53 15.42
C MET A 279 -1.74 -9.00 15.20
N ASP A 280 -2.07 -9.83 16.19
CA ASP A 280 -1.70 -11.24 16.18
C ASP A 280 -2.93 -12.12 16.47
N PRO A 281 -3.40 -12.92 15.49
CA PRO A 281 -4.55 -13.81 15.63
C PRO A 281 -4.42 -14.87 16.75
N GLN A 282 -3.20 -15.23 17.14
CA GLN A 282 -2.91 -16.22 18.16
C GLN A 282 -2.71 -15.57 19.54
N ARG A 283 -1.89 -14.52 19.62
CA ARG A 283 -1.54 -13.86 20.90
C ARG A 283 -2.63 -12.96 21.45
N GLY A 284 -3.51 -12.49 20.57
CA GLY A 284 -4.73 -11.79 20.96
C GLY A 284 -5.76 -12.72 21.59
N ASP A 285 -5.67 -14.04 21.40
CA ASP A 285 -6.64 -14.99 21.95
C ASP A 285 -6.36 -15.28 23.43
N LEU A 286 -7.22 -14.76 24.31
CA LEU A 286 -7.05 -14.88 25.76
C LEU A 286 -7.74 -16.11 26.36
N ARG A 287 -8.37 -16.96 25.55
CA ARG A 287 -9.08 -18.14 26.04
C ARG A 287 -8.06 -19.18 26.54
N PRO A 288 -8.19 -19.70 27.77
CA PRO A 288 -7.23 -20.67 28.31
C PRO A 288 -7.10 -21.94 27.48
N GLU A 289 -8.20 -22.43 26.90
CA GLU A 289 -8.26 -23.67 26.12
C GLU A 289 -7.51 -23.59 24.78
N THR A 290 -7.24 -22.38 24.28
CA THR A 290 -6.48 -22.17 23.04
C THR A 290 -4.97 -22.02 23.29
N ASN A 291 -4.52 -22.04 24.55
CA ASN A 291 -3.12 -21.80 24.92
C ASN A 291 -2.20 -23.01 24.70
N ARG A 292 -1.82 -23.24 23.44
CA ARG A 292 -0.90 -24.32 23.04
C ARG A 292 0.59 -23.96 23.14
N ARG A 293 0.91 -22.69 23.39
CA ARG A 293 2.27 -22.14 23.49
C ARG A 293 2.39 -21.28 24.76
N PRO A 294 2.37 -21.91 25.94
CA PRO A 294 2.37 -21.18 27.22
C PRO A 294 3.67 -20.41 27.48
N ASP A 295 4.73 -20.71 26.73
CA ASP A 295 5.99 -19.96 26.73
C ASP A 295 5.87 -18.58 26.05
N LYS A 296 4.77 -18.33 25.34
CA LYS A 296 4.52 -17.09 24.60
C LYS A 296 3.43 -16.29 25.29
N TYR A 297 3.75 -15.04 25.63
CA TYR A 297 2.82 -14.18 26.35
C TYR A 297 1.63 -13.82 25.44
N ARG A 298 0.44 -13.69 26.04
CA ARG A 298 -0.81 -13.31 25.38
C ARG A 298 -1.37 -12.07 26.05
N THR A 299 -1.96 -11.17 25.28
CA THR A 299 -2.54 -9.92 25.80
C THR A 299 -3.59 -9.36 24.85
N ALA A 300 -4.59 -8.68 25.39
CA ALA A 300 -5.64 -8.01 24.62
C ALA A 300 -5.07 -6.98 23.65
N GLU A 301 -3.88 -6.43 23.92
CA GLU A 301 -3.23 -5.46 23.03
C GLU A 301 -2.96 -6.02 21.64
N PHE A 302 -2.75 -7.33 21.47
CA PHE A 302 -2.63 -7.94 20.14
C PHE A 302 -3.94 -7.95 19.34
N GLN A 303 -5.09 -7.77 19.99
CA GLN A 303 -6.38 -7.60 19.31
C GLN A 303 -6.55 -6.20 18.73
N THR A 304 -5.84 -5.23 19.28
CA THR A 304 -5.94 -3.84 18.83
C THR A 304 -4.62 -3.33 18.30
N GLY A 305 -3.56 -4.13 18.19
CA GLY A 305 -2.22 -3.67 17.79
C GLY A 305 -1.31 -3.41 18.99
N ARG A 306 -0.39 -4.33 19.25
CA ARG A 306 0.67 -4.23 20.27
C ARG A 306 1.90 -3.59 19.64
N LEU A 307 2.42 -2.53 20.25
CA LEU A 307 3.74 -2.01 19.88
C LEU A 307 4.82 -2.99 20.33
N LEU A 308 5.62 -3.46 19.38
CA LEU A 308 6.80 -4.29 19.58
C LEU A 308 8.02 -3.45 19.25
N ALA A 309 8.88 -3.22 20.25
CA ALA A 309 10.19 -2.63 19.99
C ALA A 309 11.01 -3.55 19.06
N LEU A 310 11.94 -2.97 18.29
CA LEU A 310 12.77 -3.75 17.36
C LEU A 310 13.52 -4.90 18.01
N GLU A 311 13.92 -4.77 19.28
CA GLU A 311 14.56 -5.87 20.01
C GLU A 311 13.65 -7.10 20.12
N GLU A 312 12.36 -6.92 20.44
CA GLU A 312 11.41 -8.02 20.48
C GLU A 312 11.09 -8.50 19.06
N TRP A 313 10.79 -7.58 18.14
CA TRP A 313 10.46 -7.89 16.75
C TRP A 313 11.55 -8.71 16.02
N TYR A 314 12.81 -8.49 16.37
CA TYR A 314 13.95 -9.25 15.84
C TYR A 314 14.45 -10.36 16.77
N GLY A 315 14.01 -10.37 18.02
CA GLY A 315 14.51 -11.26 19.06
C GLY A 315 13.57 -12.40 19.43
N ASP A 316 12.27 -12.29 19.13
CA ASP A 316 11.30 -13.35 19.35
C ASP A 316 11.13 -14.20 18.09
N GLU A 317 11.10 -15.52 18.29
CA GLU A 317 10.90 -16.47 17.20
C GLU A 317 9.63 -16.21 16.39
N TRP A 318 8.52 -15.77 16.98
CA TRP A 318 7.24 -15.56 16.27
C TRP A 318 7.24 -14.39 15.29
N TRP A 319 8.33 -13.63 15.26
CA TRP A 319 8.46 -12.41 14.46
C TRP A 319 9.57 -12.59 13.41
N LEU A 320 10.37 -11.56 13.15
CA LEU A 320 11.47 -11.63 12.18
C LEU A 320 12.80 -12.03 12.82
N ARG A 321 12.80 -12.85 13.89
CA ARG A 321 14.04 -13.44 14.42
C ARG A 321 14.65 -14.44 13.45
N PHE A 322 13.83 -15.34 12.91
CA PHE A 322 14.26 -16.42 12.04
C PHE A 322 13.69 -16.23 10.65
N ALA A 323 14.54 -16.44 9.64
CA ALA A 323 14.10 -16.48 8.25
C ALA A 323 13.27 -17.75 7.98
N TYR A 324 12.56 -17.76 6.85
CA TYR A 324 11.76 -18.88 6.39
C TYR A 324 12.58 -20.17 6.32
N SER A 325 12.02 -21.27 6.83
CA SER A 325 12.59 -22.61 6.79
C SER A 325 11.81 -23.46 5.80
N ARG A 326 12.50 -24.27 5.01
CA ARG A 326 11.83 -25.27 4.16
C ARG A 326 11.14 -26.36 4.94
N GLU A 327 11.52 -26.60 6.18
CA GLU A 327 11.03 -27.73 6.98
C GLU A 327 10.26 -27.24 8.21
N ILE A 328 9.05 -27.76 8.38
CA ILE A 328 8.19 -27.50 9.54
C ILE A 328 7.76 -28.79 10.22
N ARG A 329 7.44 -28.71 11.52
CA ARG A 329 6.88 -29.84 12.26
C ARG A 329 5.36 -29.83 12.19
N VAL A 330 4.78 -30.87 11.60
CA VAL A 330 3.34 -31.11 11.53
C VAL A 330 3.04 -32.44 12.21
N ALA A 331 2.25 -32.41 13.29
CA ALA A 331 1.93 -33.61 14.08
C ALA A 331 3.17 -34.48 14.44
N GLY A 332 4.29 -33.81 14.78
CA GLY A 332 5.55 -34.47 15.14
C GLY A 332 6.44 -34.91 13.97
N ARG A 333 5.99 -34.79 12.72
CA ARG A 333 6.77 -35.11 11.51
C ARG A 333 7.33 -33.85 10.87
N LEU A 334 8.55 -33.91 10.35
CA LEU A 334 9.10 -32.85 9.53
C LEU A 334 8.53 -32.95 8.12
N VAL A 335 7.94 -31.87 7.63
CA VAL A 335 7.37 -31.72 6.29
C VAL A 335 8.16 -30.64 5.56
N ASN A 336 8.62 -30.93 4.35
CA ASN A 336 9.26 -29.95 3.49
C ASN A 336 8.18 -29.16 2.75
N ILE A 337 8.03 -27.88 3.09
CA ILE A 337 7.05 -26.93 2.57
C ILE A 337 7.67 -25.95 1.56
N GLU A 338 8.83 -26.28 0.99
CA GLU A 338 9.38 -25.44 -0.05
C GLU A 338 8.44 -25.41 -1.26
N ARG A 339 8.17 -24.21 -1.78
CA ARG A 339 7.41 -24.03 -3.00
C ARG A 339 8.09 -24.75 -4.16
N ASN A 340 7.33 -25.57 -4.89
CA ASN A 340 7.85 -26.34 -6.02
C ASN A 340 6.92 -26.22 -7.25
N ASP A 341 7.17 -25.21 -8.07
CA ASP A 341 6.38 -24.93 -9.28
C ASP A 341 7.24 -24.43 -10.46
N ASP A 342 8.54 -24.72 -10.44
CA ASP A 342 9.53 -24.41 -11.48
C ASP A 342 9.70 -22.92 -11.85
N ALA A 343 8.94 -22.00 -11.22
CA ALA A 343 9.04 -20.57 -11.45
C ALA A 343 10.35 -19.98 -10.91
N TYR A 344 10.88 -20.57 -9.83
CA TYR A 344 12.10 -20.12 -9.15
C TYR A 344 13.02 -21.30 -8.81
N PRO A 345 14.35 -21.10 -8.82
CA PRO A 345 15.29 -22.13 -8.37
C PRO A 345 15.05 -22.52 -6.91
N LEU A 346 15.06 -23.82 -6.62
CA LEU A 346 15.06 -24.33 -5.25
C LEU A 346 16.45 -24.17 -4.59
N PRO A 347 16.52 -23.84 -3.28
CA PRO A 347 15.41 -23.42 -2.43
C PRO A 347 14.97 -21.98 -2.77
N HIS A 348 13.67 -21.79 -2.89
CA HIS A 348 13.07 -20.52 -3.26
C HIS A 348 12.86 -19.59 -2.05
N TRP A 349 12.37 -20.12 -0.93
CA TRP A 349 12.00 -19.35 0.26
C TRP A 349 12.97 -19.55 1.43
N VAL A 350 13.73 -20.66 1.47
CA VAL A 350 14.71 -20.88 2.56
C VAL A 350 15.62 -19.67 2.74
N GLY A 351 15.71 -19.22 3.99
CA GLY A 351 16.59 -18.14 4.39
C GLY A 351 16.08 -16.74 4.02
N LYS A 352 14.85 -16.61 3.53
CA LYS A 352 14.22 -15.32 3.22
C LYS A 352 13.24 -14.87 4.31
N PHE A 353 13.04 -13.57 4.43
CA PHE A 353 11.92 -12.99 5.19
C PHE A 353 10.83 -12.63 4.18
N VAL A 354 9.59 -13.04 4.44
CA VAL A 354 8.50 -12.93 3.45
C VAL A 354 7.41 -12.02 3.98
N LEU A 355 6.99 -11.07 3.15
CA LEU A 355 5.83 -10.22 3.41
C LEU A 355 4.80 -10.42 2.31
N LEU A 356 3.54 -10.22 2.64
CA LEU A 356 2.48 -9.96 1.67
C LEU A 356 1.93 -8.57 1.87
N VAL A 357 1.84 -7.85 0.76
CA VAL A 357 1.52 -6.43 0.72
C VAL A 357 0.62 -6.18 -0.47
N ASP A 358 -0.32 -5.26 -0.30
CA ASP A 358 -1.03 -4.68 -1.43
C ASP A 358 -0.08 -3.72 -2.16
N ASP A 359 0.34 -4.09 -3.38
CA ASP A 359 1.31 -3.31 -4.15
C ASP A 359 0.69 -2.47 -5.29
N GLY A 360 -0.63 -2.59 -5.47
CA GLY A 360 -1.42 -1.93 -6.49
C GLY A 360 -1.17 -2.42 -7.93
N ASP A 361 -0.46 -3.54 -8.13
CA ASP A 361 -0.19 -4.08 -9.47
C ASP A 361 -1.30 -4.99 -9.98
N THR A 362 -2.33 -4.38 -10.55
CA THR A 362 -3.46 -5.08 -11.19
C THR A 362 -3.11 -5.90 -12.45
N GLU A 363 -1.87 -5.81 -12.98
CA GLU A 363 -1.45 -6.53 -14.18
C GLU A 363 -0.66 -7.81 -13.88
N TRP A 364 -0.05 -7.89 -12.70
CA TRP A 364 0.76 -9.04 -12.30
C TRP A 364 -0.10 -10.02 -11.51
N PRO A 365 0.01 -11.33 -11.77
CA PRO A 365 -0.84 -12.31 -11.10
C PRO A 365 -0.41 -12.51 -9.64
N PRO A 366 -1.36 -12.64 -8.69
CA PRO A 366 -1.08 -12.75 -7.26
C PRO A 366 -0.26 -14.01 -6.90
N GLU A 367 -0.30 -15.06 -7.74
CA GLU A 367 0.50 -16.26 -7.53
C GLU A 367 2.02 -16.10 -7.82
N SER A 368 2.43 -14.92 -8.33
CA SER A 368 3.82 -14.60 -8.69
C SER A 368 4.45 -13.58 -7.72
N GLU A 369 5.78 -13.55 -7.65
CA GLU A 369 6.48 -12.65 -6.72
C GLU A 369 6.27 -11.24 -7.21
N GLY A 370 5.92 -10.34 -6.30
CA GLY A 370 5.66 -8.96 -6.65
C GLY A 370 6.86 -8.33 -7.36
N ARG A 371 6.57 -7.51 -8.36
CA ARG A 371 7.59 -6.88 -9.24
C ARG A 371 7.69 -5.38 -9.06
N VAL A 372 6.82 -4.81 -8.23
CA VAL A 372 6.77 -3.38 -7.99
C VAL A 372 7.99 -2.97 -7.17
N ARG A 373 8.70 -1.97 -7.68
CA ARG A 373 9.88 -1.42 -7.01
C ARG A 373 9.45 -0.36 -5.99
N PHE A 374 10.23 -0.28 -4.91
CA PHE A 374 10.26 0.89 -4.04
C PHE A 374 10.55 2.13 -4.89
N ARG A 375 9.85 3.22 -4.60
CA ARG A 375 9.96 4.50 -5.30
C ARG A 375 10.32 5.60 -4.33
#